data_AF-A0AAV2Z494-F1
#
_entry.id   AF-A0AAV2Z494-F1
#
_cell.length_a   1.000
_cell.length_b   1.000
_cell.length_c   1.000
_cell.angle_alpha   90.00
_cell.angle_beta   90.00
_cell.angle_gamma   90.00
#
_symmetry.space_group_name_H-M   'P 1'
#
loop_
_entity.id
_entity.type
_entity.pdbx_description
1 polymer ?
#
loop_
_entity_poly.entity_id
_entity_poly.type
_entity_poly.pdbx_seq_one_letter_code
_entity_poly.pdbx_strand_id
1 'polypeptide(L)' 'MSVILDFGKYKGKTLEEFQDPSDDSYIMRWGKYKNKSIKWINENDKQYFGWLSHNEYVSKKCPSLSKDLIRVKQSFETSE' A
#
# COMPACT_ATOMS: atom_id res chain seq x y z
N MET A 1 -1.63 -5.55 -18.51
CA MET A 1 -2.21 -4.26 -18.97
C MET A 1 -1.66 -3.20 -18.04
N SER A 2 -0.71 -2.39 -18.51
CA SER A 2 -0.13 -1.30 -17.75
C SER A 2 -1.06 -0.08 -17.85
N VAL A 3 -1.32 0.57 -16.71
CA VAL A 3 -2.15 1.79 -16.67
C VAL A 3 -1.21 2.98 -16.79
N ILE A 4 -1.24 3.65 -17.95
CA ILE A 4 -0.51 4.89 -18.19
C ILE A 4 -1.38 6.04 -17.69
N LEU A 5 -0.83 6.89 -16.81
CA LEU A 5 -1.53 8.09 -16.39
C LEU A 5 -1.34 9.20 -17.43
N ASP A 6 -2.43 9.67 -18.03
CA ASP A 6 -2.42 10.71 -19.08
C ASP A 6 -2.69 12.14 -18.55
N PHE A 7 -2.73 12.33 -17.24
CA PHE A 7 -3.11 13.61 -16.63
C PHE A 7 -2.20 14.06 -15.48
N GLY A 8 -2.08 15.39 -15.34
CA GLY A 8 -1.35 16.05 -14.25
C GLY A 8 0.18 15.94 -14.33
N LYS A 9 0.87 16.20 -13.20
CA LYS A 9 2.34 16.14 -13.04
C LYS A 9 2.95 14.77 -13.39
N TYR A 10 2.12 13.73 -13.50
CA TYR A 10 2.52 12.34 -13.72
C TYR A 10 2.19 11.83 -15.12
N LYS A 11 1.90 12.74 -16.06
CA LYS A 11 1.64 12.42 -17.46
C LYS A 11 2.78 11.60 -18.05
N GLY A 12 2.46 10.42 -18.58
CA GLY A 12 3.40 9.53 -19.25
C GLY A 12 4.20 8.61 -18.31
N LYS A 13 3.95 8.65 -16.99
CA LYS A 13 4.48 7.65 -16.06
C LYS A 13 3.53 6.49 -15.94
N THR A 14 4.08 5.28 -15.97
CA THR A 14 3.30 4.08 -15.65
C THR A 14 3.09 3.99 -14.15
N LEU A 15 1.96 3.42 -13.73
CA LEU A 15 1.76 3.13 -12.30
C LEU A 15 2.86 2.21 -11.75
N GLU A 16 3.41 1.37 -12.63
CA GLU A 16 4.51 0.44 -12.39
C GLU A 16 5.84 1.17 -12.09
N GLU A 17 6.11 2.35 -12.64
CA GLU A 17 7.30 3.15 -12.26
C GLU A 17 7.26 3.69 -10.82
N PHE A 18 6.11 3.67 -10.16
CA PHE A 18 5.95 4.03 -8.75
C PHE A 18 5.86 2.81 -7.83
N GLN A 19 5.94 1.61 -8.39
CA GLN A 19 5.75 0.37 -7.69
C GLN A 19 7.01 -0.47 -7.82
N ASP A 20 7.52 -0.96 -6.70
CA ASP A 20 8.60 -1.93 -6.76
C ASP A 20 8.02 -3.21 -7.39
N PRO A 21 8.57 -3.72 -8.51
CA PRO A 21 8.06 -4.92 -9.16
C PRO A 21 8.19 -6.17 -8.28
N SER A 22 8.92 -6.09 -7.17
CA SER A 22 9.04 -7.12 -6.15
C SER A 22 8.03 -6.96 -5.01
N ASP A 23 7.18 -5.93 -5.05
CA ASP A 23 6.19 -5.65 -4.02
C ASP A 23 4.83 -6.27 -4.36
N ASP A 24 4.66 -7.52 -3.93
CA ASP A 24 3.39 -8.26 -3.98
C ASP A 24 2.38 -7.81 -2.91
N SER A 25 2.61 -6.67 -2.26
CA SER A 25 1.76 -6.19 -1.18
C SER A 25 0.47 -5.55 -1.70
N TYR A 26 -0.58 -5.55 -0.88
CA TYR A 26 -1.86 -4.98 -1.26
C TYR A 26 -1.73 -3.52 -1.76
N ILE A 27 -2.36 -3.20 -2.88
CA ILE A 27 -2.43 -1.84 -3.42
C ILE A 27 -3.69 -1.16 -2.89
N MET A 28 -3.52 -0.01 -2.23
CA MET A 28 -4.62 0.81 -1.77
C MET A 28 -5.44 1.33 -2.94
N ARG A 29 -6.70 0.91 -3.02
CA ARG A 29 -7.66 1.38 -4.05
C ARG A 29 -8.44 2.63 -3.61
N TRP A 30 -8.26 3.07 -2.37
CA TRP A 30 -9.02 4.13 -1.72
C TRP A 30 -8.18 4.81 -0.62
N GLY A 31 -8.69 5.90 -0.04
CA GLY A 31 -8.04 6.62 1.05
C GLY A 31 -6.95 7.60 0.61
N LYS A 32 -6.17 8.09 1.59
CA LYS A 32 -5.12 9.11 1.40
C LYS A 32 -4.02 8.66 0.44
N TYR A 33 -3.62 7.39 0.53
CA TYR A 33 -2.55 6.79 -0.27
C TYR A 33 -3.08 5.88 -1.38
N LYS A 34 -4.12 6.33 -2.08
CA LYS A 34 -4.66 5.60 -3.25
C LYS A 34 -3.55 5.37 -4.30
N ASN A 35 -3.53 4.17 -4.86
CA ASN A 35 -2.54 3.65 -5.79
C ASN A 35 -1.12 3.52 -5.20
N LYS A 36 -0.99 3.49 -3.87
CA LYS A 36 0.25 3.12 -3.18
C LYS A 36 0.09 1.75 -2.53
N SER A 37 1.20 1.05 -2.40
CA SER A 37 1.21 -0.25 -1.75
C SER A 37 1.32 -0.11 -0.23
N ILE A 38 0.88 -1.15 0.48
CA ILE A 38 0.95 -1.19 1.94
C ILE A 38 2.39 -1.14 2.46
N LYS A 39 3.33 -1.75 1.73
CA LYS A 39 4.76 -1.64 2.03
C LYS A 39 5.24 -0.19 1.92
N TRP A 40 4.92 0.51 0.83
CA TRP A 40 5.29 1.92 0.65
C TRP A 40 4.74 2.80 1.78
N ILE A 41 3.49 2.55 2.18
CA ILE A 41 2.84 3.26 3.29
C ILE A 41 3.55 2.98 4.61
N ASN A 42 3.94 1.74 4.89
CA ASN A 42 4.70 1.41 6.09
C ASN A 42 6.06 2.14 6.13
N GLU A 43 6.74 2.26 4.99
CA GLU A 43 8.06 2.92 4.90
C GLU A 43 7.96 4.45 5.01
N ASN A 44 6.93 5.05 4.40
CA ASN A 44 6.79 6.52 4.33
C ASN A 44 5.93 7.10 5.46
N ASP A 45 4.96 6.35 5.98
CA ASP A 45 3.99 6.80 6.99
C ASP A 45 3.55 5.64 7.91
N LYS A 46 4.44 5.28 8.83
CA LYS A 46 4.21 4.27 9.89
C LYS A 46 2.99 4.58 10.75
N GLN A 47 2.69 5.86 10.98
CA GLN A 47 1.55 6.26 11.79
C GLN A 47 0.23 5.92 11.09
N TYR A 48 0.12 6.24 9.81
CA TYR A 48 -1.05 5.88 9.02
C TYR A 48 -1.18 4.36 8.87
N PHE A 49 -0.08 3.64 8.69
CA PHE A 49 -0.07 2.18 8.69
C PHE A 49 -0.59 1.60 10.02
N GLY A 50 -0.11 2.12 11.14
CA GLY A 50 -0.55 1.75 12.48
C GLY A 50 -2.06 1.95 12.68
N TRP A 51 -2.56 3.13 12.30
CA TRP A 51 -3.99 3.43 12.29
C TRP A 51 -4.78 2.45 11.41
N LEU A 52 -4.25 2.11 10.24
CA LEU A 52 -4.90 1.19 9.30
C LEU A 52 -5.06 -0.22 9.87
N SER A 53 -4.03 -0.72 10.55
CA SER A 53 -4.08 -2.05 11.18
C SER A 53 -5.08 -2.12 12.34
N HIS A 54 -5.33 -1.01 13.04
CA HIS A 54 -6.28 -0.94 14.15
C HIS A 54 -7.69 -0.48 13.72
N ASN A 55 -7.89 -0.16 12.44
CA ASN A 55 -9.17 0.33 11.97
C ASN A 55 -10.18 -0.81 11.78
N GLU A 56 -11.28 -0.77 12.54
CA GLU A 56 -12.38 -1.74 12.44
C GLU A 56 -12.97 -1.85 11.03
N TYR A 57 -13.06 -0.74 10.30
CA TYR A 57 -13.57 -0.74 8.93
C TYR A 57 -12.69 -1.60 8.02
N VAL A 58 -11.37 -1.49 8.16
CA VAL A 58 -10.41 -2.26 7.37
C VAL A 58 -10.52 -3.74 7.70
N SER A 59 -10.54 -4.06 9.00
CA SER A 59 -10.68 -5.44 9.47
C SER A 59 -11.98 -6.09 8.98
N LYS A 60 -13.10 -5.36 9.01
CA LYS A 60 -14.42 -5.89 8.62
C LYS A 60 -14.67 -5.90 7.11
N LYS A 61 -14.20 -4.88 6.37
CA LYS A 61 -14.53 -4.70 4.93
C LYS A 61 -13.43 -5.18 3.99
N CYS A 62 -12.19 -5.33 4.46
CA CYS A 62 -11.05 -5.64 3.60
C CYS A 62 -10.16 -6.71 4.24
N PRO A 63 -10.59 -7.98 4.25
CA PRO A 63 -9.82 -9.07 4.86
C PRO A 63 -8.46 -9.30 4.17
N SER A 64 -8.36 -9.11 2.84
CA SER A 64 -7.08 -9.21 2.12
C SER A 64 -6.08 -8.15 2.58
N LEU A 65 -6.53 -6.90 2.71
CA LEU A 65 -5.72 -5.79 3.22
C LEU A 65 -5.26 -6.06 4.66
N SER A 66 -6.14 -6.58 5.52
CA SER A 66 -5.77 -6.93 6.89
C SER A 66 -4.67 -7.99 6.95
N LYS A 67 -4.73 -9.02 6.09
CA LYS A 67 -3.68 -10.04 5.99
C LYS A 67 -2.35 -9.45 5.53
N ASP A 68 -2.37 -8.60 4.50
CA ASP A 68 -1.17 -7.91 4.01
C ASP A 68 -0.57 -6.97 5.06
N LEU A 69 -1.39 -6.24 5.82
CA LEU A 69 -0.92 -5.40 6.93
C LEU A 69 -0.18 -6.23 7.98
N ILE A 70 -0.70 -7.40 8.36
CA ILE A 70 -0.03 -8.29 9.33
C ILE A 70 1.28 -8.82 8.74
N ARG A 71 1.26 -9.27 7.48
CA ARG A 71 2.45 -9.79 6.78
C ARG A 71 3.55 -8.75 6.71
N VAL A 72 3.23 -7.53 6.25
CA VAL A 72 4.17 -6.42 6.15
C VAL A 72 4.69 -6.06 7.54
N LYS A 73 3.84 -6.00 8.57
CA LYS A 73 4.30 -5.69 9.92
C LYS A 73 5.33 -6.72 10.43
N GLN A 74 5.05 -8.01 10.27
CA GLN A 74 5.96 -9.10 10.67
C GLN A 74 7.29 -9.07 9.93
N SER A 75 7.29 -8.79 8.61
CA SER A 75 8.52 -8.71 7.82
C SER A 75 9.47 -7.61 8.27
N PHE A 76 8.97 -6.54 8.90
CA PHE A 76 9.79 -5.43 9.38
C PHE A 76 10.21 -5.57 10.86
N GLU A 77 9.47 -6.35 11.67
CA GLU A 77 9.82 -6.63 13.08
C GLU A 77 10.87 -7.75 13.23
N THR A 78 11.09 -8.58 12.20
CA THR A 78 12.01 -9.74 12.27
C THR A 78 13.44 -9.42 11.81
N SER A 79 13.79 -8.14 11.61
CA SER A 79 15.14 -7.70 11.20
C SER A 79 15.99 -7.11 12.32
N GLU A 80 15.64 -7.37 13.58
CA GLU A 80 16.44 -6.98 14.76
C GLU A 80 17.13 -8.18 15.39
#